data_AF-K2PKL4-F1
#
_entry.id   AF-K2PKL4-F1
#
_cell.length_a   1.000
_cell.length_b   1.000
_cell.length_c   1.000
_cell.angle_alpha   90.00
_cell.angle_beta   90.00
_cell.angle_gamma   90.00
#
_symmetry.space_group_name_H-M   'P 1'
#
loop_
_entity.id
_entity.type
_entity.pdbx_description
1 polymer ?
#
loop_
_entity_poly.entity_id
_entity_poly.type
_entity_poly.pdbx_seq_one_letter_code
_entity_poly.pdbx_strand_id
1 'polypeptide(L)'
;MNGDIQGRRVSRLPQFRKALGELIVVGGASLAMIFWIIPAQTSSGGELGLSPQLVPTVCSAAIGLLTLFRFISTLISTPAPEPGDDAPIHYALTMIAATAAGIAAIAYLGWAIGGAILALLVLLVLGERRLLMLSLLPVLVAVLLFLIQKTGI
;
A
#
# COMPACT_ATOMS: atom_id res chain seq x y z
N MET A 1 -10.15 -28.70 39.35
CA MET A 1 -9.32 -28.16 38.25
C MET A 1 -9.87 -28.61 36.90
N ASN A 2 -11.04 -28.09 36.45
CA ASN A 2 -11.61 -28.52 35.16
C ASN A 2 -12.45 -27.43 34.44
N GLY A 3 -12.19 -26.14 34.69
CA GLY A 3 -12.98 -25.02 34.15
C GLY A 3 -12.40 -24.31 32.92
N ASP A 4 -11.10 -24.48 32.62
CA ASP A 4 -10.37 -23.55 31.73
C ASP A 4 -10.36 -23.91 30.24
N ILE A 5 -10.96 -25.04 29.84
CA ILE A 5 -10.95 -25.47 28.44
C ILE A 5 -12.15 -24.91 27.65
N GLN A 6 -13.22 -24.51 28.35
CA GLN A 6 -14.47 -24.09 27.69
C GLN A 6 -14.42 -22.63 27.18
N GLY A 7 -13.63 -21.75 27.83
CA GLY A 7 -13.51 -20.34 27.44
C GLY A 7 -12.68 -20.07 26.17
N ARG A 8 -11.79 -20.99 25.76
CA ARG A 8 -10.89 -20.79 24.60
C ARG A 8 -11.51 -21.12 23.23
N ARG A 9 -12.63 -21.83 23.18
CA ARG A 9 -13.25 -22.24 21.91
C ARG A 9 -14.19 -21.20 21.31
N VAL A 10 -14.79 -20.34 22.14
CA VAL A 10 -15.88 -19.46 21.71
C VAL A 10 -15.38 -18.21 20.94
N SER A 11 -14.08 -17.88 21.01
CA SER A 11 -13.51 -16.69 20.36
C SER A 11 -12.86 -16.90 18.98
N ARG A 12 -12.64 -18.14 18.52
CA ARG A 12 -11.90 -18.39 17.26
C ARG A 12 -12.68 -18.10 15.98
N LEU A 13 -14.00 -18.32 15.98
CA LEU A 13 -14.85 -18.17 14.80
C LEU A 13 -14.88 -16.75 14.22
N PRO A 14 -15.07 -15.67 15.01
CA PRO A 14 -15.08 -14.31 14.47
C PRO A 14 -13.70 -13.88 13.95
N GLN A 15 -12.61 -14.27 14.62
CA GLN A 15 -11.24 -13.91 14.23
C GLN A 15 -10.82 -14.60 12.93
N PHE A 16 -11.18 -15.87 12.75
CA PHE A 16 -10.95 -16.59 11.49
C PHE A 16 -11.71 -15.97 10.30
N ARG A 17 -12.99 -15.60 10.49
CA ARG A 17 -13.77 -14.95 9.42
C ARG A 17 -13.20 -13.59 9.02
N LYS A 18 -12.69 -12.81 9.99
CA LYS A 18 -11.98 -11.56 9.72
C LYS A 18 -10.68 -11.80 8.93
N ALA A 19 -9.82 -12.70 9.40
CA ALA A 19 -8.56 -13.02 8.72
C ALA A 19 -8.78 -13.60 7.30
N LEU A 20 -9.82 -14.42 7.12
CA LEU A 20 -10.21 -14.93 5.81
C LEU A 20 -10.71 -13.80 4.90
N GLY A 21 -11.52 -12.88 5.43
CA GLY A 21 -11.98 -11.70 4.70
C GLY A 21 -10.81 -10.82 4.26
N GLU A 22 -9.87 -10.53 5.17
CA GLU A 22 -8.64 -9.79 4.87
C GLU A 22 -7.80 -10.49 3.80
N LEU A 23 -7.62 -11.81 3.90
CA LEU A 23 -6.90 -12.59 2.89
C LEU A 23 -7.57 -12.53 1.52
N ILE A 24 -8.89 -12.66 1.46
CA ILE A 24 -9.63 -12.60 0.19
C ILE A 24 -9.53 -11.21 -0.42
N VAL A 25 -9.74 -10.16 0.38
CA VAL A 25 -9.76 -8.77 -0.11
C VAL A 25 -8.35 -8.29 -0.45
N VAL A 26 -7.43 -8.32 0.50
CA VAL A 26 -6.07 -7.80 0.34
C VAL A 26 -5.24 -8.74 -0.53
N GLY A 27 -5.27 -10.05 -0.26
CA GLY A 27 -4.57 -11.04 -1.09
C GLY A 27 -5.12 -11.10 -2.52
N GLY A 28 -6.44 -11.03 -2.67
CA GLY A 28 -7.08 -10.93 -3.99
C GLY A 28 -6.68 -9.65 -4.74
N ALA A 29 -6.69 -8.49 -4.06
CA ALA A 29 -6.25 -7.23 -4.65
C ALA A 29 -4.76 -7.26 -5.03
N SER A 30 -3.90 -7.86 -4.20
CA SER A 30 -2.48 -8.06 -4.52
C SER A 30 -2.28 -8.92 -5.77
N LEU A 31 -3.02 -10.02 -5.91
CA LEU A 31 -2.97 -10.84 -7.13
C LEU A 31 -3.49 -10.07 -8.36
N ALA A 32 -4.61 -9.36 -8.22
CA ALA A 32 -5.16 -8.55 -9.31
C ALA A 32 -4.17 -7.47 -9.76
N MET A 33 -3.44 -6.85 -8.82
CA MET A 33 -2.38 -5.90 -9.13
C MET A 33 -1.28 -6.56 -9.97
N ILE A 34 -0.76 -7.71 -9.55
CA ILE A 34 0.37 -8.40 -10.22
C ILE A 34 -0.01 -8.89 -11.61
N PHE A 35 -1.17 -9.51 -11.76
CA PHE A 35 -1.53 -10.21 -13.01
C PHE A 35 -2.34 -9.35 -13.99
N TRP A 36 -3.01 -8.30 -13.53
CA TRP A 36 -3.88 -7.49 -14.38
C TRP A 36 -3.46 -6.02 -14.44
N ILE A 37 -3.41 -5.34 -13.29
CA ILE A 37 -3.29 -3.87 -13.27
C ILE A 37 -1.86 -3.43 -13.66
N ILE A 38 -0.84 -3.99 -13.02
CA ILE A 38 0.56 -3.60 -13.28
C ILE A 38 0.93 -3.83 -14.75
N PRO A 39 0.70 -5.02 -15.35
CA PRO A 39 1.01 -5.24 -16.76
C PRO A 39 0.24 -4.32 -17.70
N ALA A 40 -1.02 -3.99 -17.40
CA ALA A 40 -1.84 -3.11 -18.24
C ALA A 40 -1.44 -1.63 -18.16
N GLN A 41 -0.83 -1.20 -17.05
CA GLN A 41 -0.51 0.20 -16.77
C GLN A 41 0.97 0.54 -16.92
N THR A 42 1.82 -0.42 -17.27
CA THR A 42 3.27 -0.22 -17.39
C THR A 42 3.75 -0.61 -18.78
N SER A 43 4.43 0.32 -19.45
CA SER A 43 5.10 0.06 -20.72
C SER A 43 6.51 -0.50 -20.50
N SER A 44 6.94 -1.43 -21.35
CA SER A 44 8.25 -2.11 -21.30
C SER A 44 9.47 -1.19 -21.57
N GLY A 45 9.29 0.12 -21.66
CA GLY A 45 10.36 1.09 -21.89
C GLY A 45 11.14 1.36 -20.61
N GLY A 46 12.32 0.77 -20.48
CA GLY A 46 13.24 1.02 -19.36
C GLY A 46 14.15 2.19 -19.67
N GLU A 47 13.81 3.41 -19.23
CA GLU A 47 14.68 4.58 -19.37
C GLU A 47 15.86 4.59 -18.36
N LEU A 48 15.85 3.69 -17.36
CA LEU A 48 16.82 3.68 -16.25
C LEU A 48 17.37 2.27 -15.92
N GLY A 49 17.32 1.31 -16.86
CA GLY A 49 17.84 -0.05 -16.67
C GLY A 49 17.06 -0.94 -15.67
N LEU A 50 16.06 -0.38 -14.98
CA LEU A 50 15.11 -1.09 -14.14
C LEU A 50 13.75 -1.19 -14.84
N SER A 51 13.14 -2.37 -14.80
CA SER A 51 11.78 -2.53 -15.31
C SER A 51 10.80 -1.69 -14.47
N PRO A 52 9.96 -0.83 -15.08
CA PRO A 52 8.93 -0.06 -14.39
C PRO A 52 7.94 -0.93 -13.60
N GLN A 53 7.87 -2.22 -13.96
CA GLN A 53 7.03 -3.22 -13.30
C GLN A 53 7.62 -3.75 -12.00
N LEU A 54 8.94 -3.68 -11.84
CA LEU A 54 9.64 -4.43 -10.79
C LEU A 54 9.24 -3.94 -9.40
N VAL A 55 9.33 -2.62 -9.16
CA VAL A 55 8.97 -2.01 -7.88
C VAL A 55 7.51 -2.31 -7.48
N PRO A 56 6.49 -1.97 -8.30
CA PRO A 56 5.11 -2.24 -7.91
C PRO A 56 4.83 -3.73 -7.75
N THR A 57 5.42 -4.60 -8.57
CA THR A 57 5.25 -6.06 -8.44
C THR A 57 5.81 -6.59 -7.13
N VAL A 58 7.02 -6.16 -6.74
CA VAL A 58 7.64 -6.55 -5.47
C VAL A 58 6.82 -6.06 -4.29
N CYS A 59 6.33 -4.83 -4.32
CA CYS A 59 5.45 -4.29 -3.27
C CYS A 59 4.15 -5.09 -3.15
N SER A 60 3.45 -5.34 -4.26
CA SER A 60 2.20 -6.13 -4.26
C SER A 60 2.44 -7.57 -3.77
N ALA A 61 3.55 -8.18 -4.16
CA ALA A 61 3.93 -9.52 -3.71
C ALA A 61 4.24 -9.55 -2.20
N ALA A 62 4.97 -8.56 -1.67
CA ALA A 62 5.26 -8.45 -0.25
C ALA A 62 3.98 -8.27 0.58
N ILE A 63 3.05 -7.41 0.13
CA ILE A 63 1.74 -7.22 0.78
C ILE A 63 0.96 -8.54 0.80
N GLY A 64 0.90 -9.26 -0.33
CA GLY A 64 0.24 -10.55 -0.42
C GLY A 64 0.86 -11.59 0.52
N LEU A 65 2.20 -11.63 0.59
CA LEU A 65 2.94 -12.53 1.47
C LEU A 65 2.69 -12.23 2.95
N LEU A 66 2.72 -10.95 3.35
CA LEU A 66 2.42 -10.53 4.72
C LEU A 66 0.98 -10.89 5.12
N THR A 67 0.03 -10.69 4.21
CA THR A 67 -1.38 -11.06 4.44
C THR A 67 -1.53 -12.57 4.63
N LEU A 68 -0.85 -13.37 3.79
CA LEU A 68 -0.82 -14.82 3.92
C LEU A 68 -0.19 -15.25 5.25
N PHE A 69 0.91 -14.60 5.66
CA PHE A 69 1.57 -14.88 6.93
C PHE A 69 0.65 -14.54 8.13
N ARG A 70 -0.06 -13.41 8.10
CA ARG A 70 -1.07 -13.07 9.14
C ARG A 70 -2.16 -14.14 9.22
N PHE A 71 -2.68 -14.60 8.08
CA PHE A 71 -3.68 -15.67 8.05
C PHE A 71 -3.17 -16.98 8.65
N ILE A 72 -1.97 -17.42 8.24
CA ILE A 72 -1.33 -18.64 8.79
C ILE A 72 -1.06 -18.49 10.30
N SER A 73 -0.57 -17.33 10.73
CA SER A 73 -0.34 -17.03 12.15
C SER A 73 -1.64 -17.12 12.96
N THR A 74 -2.76 -16.67 12.40
CA THR A 74 -4.10 -16.78 13.01
C THR A 74 -4.62 -18.22 13.07
N LEU A 75 -4.16 -19.10 12.17
CA LEU A 75 -4.48 -20.53 12.21
C LEU A 75 -3.68 -21.26 13.31
N ILE A 76 -2.40 -20.92 13.46
CA ILE A 76 -1.47 -21.61 14.37
C ILE A 76 -1.61 -21.08 15.81
N SER A 77 -1.77 -19.78 15.97
CA SER A 77 -1.93 -19.11 17.26
C SER A 77 -3.18 -18.26 17.29
N THR A 78 -3.71 -18.01 18.50
CA THR A 78 -4.76 -17.00 18.71
C THR A 78 -4.03 -15.74 19.16
N PRO A 79 -3.52 -14.89 18.23
CA PRO A 79 -2.90 -13.65 18.63
C PRO A 79 -3.93 -12.85 19.43
N ALA A 80 -3.48 -12.27 20.55
CA ALA A 80 -4.29 -11.33 21.31
C ALA A 80 -4.78 -10.24 20.34
N PRO A 81 -6.03 -9.74 20.49
CA PRO A 81 -6.51 -8.65 19.66
C PRO A 81 -5.51 -7.49 19.73
N GLU A 82 -4.90 -7.13 18.60
CA GLU A 82 -4.04 -5.94 18.56
C GLU A 82 -4.95 -4.72 18.76
N PRO A 83 -4.67 -3.86 19.76
CA PRO A 83 -5.42 -2.63 19.93
C PRO A 83 -5.12 -1.71 18.73
N GLY A 84 -6.11 -1.52 17.85
CA GLY A 84 -5.99 -0.65 16.67
C GLY A 84 -6.29 -1.27 15.31
N ASP A 85 -6.70 -2.55 15.26
CA ASP A 85 -6.95 -3.28 13.99
C ASP A 85 -8.13 -2.73 13.16
N ASP A 86 -8.96 -1.85 13.74
CA ASP A 86 -10.01 -1.11 13.02
C ASP A 86 -9.47 0.25 12.56
N ALA A 87 -8.57 0.26 11.57
CA ALA A 87 -8.27 1.50 10.84
C ALA A 87 -9.57 2.01 10.21
N PRO A 88 -10.08 3.20 10.58
CA PRO A 88 -11.44 3.54 10.21
C PRO A 88 -11.51 3.82 8.71
N ILE A 89 -12.52 3.24 8.05
CA ILE A 89 -12.67 3.18 6.58
C ILE A 89 -12.55 4.54 5.88
N HIS A 90 -12.84 5.63 6.60
CA HIS A 90 -12.67 6.98 6.08
C HIS A 90 -11.22 7.29 5.71
N TYR A 91 -10.20 6.76 6.42
CA TYR A 91 -8.80 6.97 6.04
C TYR A 91 -8.48 6.34 4.68
N ALA A 92 -8.95 5.11 4.45
CA ALA A 92 -8.79 4.42 3.18
C ALA A 92 -9.49 5.19 2.06
N LEU A 93 -10.73 5.65 2.30
CA LEU A 93 -11.48 6.44 1.34
C LEU A 93 -10.80 7.78 1.03
N THR A 94 -10.29 8.49 2.04
CA THR A 94 -9.55 9.74 1.84
C THR A 94 -8.25 9.52 1.09
N MET A 95 -7.54 8.41 1.31
CA MET A 95 -6.34 8.06 0.56
C MET A 95 -6.65 7.76 -0.91
N ILE A 96 -7.71 6.99 -1.18
CA ILE A 96 -8.15 6.70 -2.54
C ILE A 96 -8.54 8.00 -3.25
N ALA A 97 -9.31 8.88 -2.58
CA ALA A 97 -9.71 10.17 -3.14
C ALA A 97 -8.52 11.10 -3.41
N ALA A 98 -7.58 11.19 -2.48
CA ALA A 98 -6.34 11.96 -2.63
C ALA A 98 -5.50 11.44 -3.81
N THR A 99 -5.37 10.12 -3.92
CA THR A 99 -4.62 9.50 -5.02
C THR A 99 -5.29 9.75 -6.37
N ALA A 100 -6.62 9.57 -6.45
CA ALA A 100 -7.38 9.85 -7.67
C ALA A 100 -7.29 11.32 -8.09
N ALA A 101 -7.39 12.25 -7.13
CA ALA A 101 -7.23 13.67 -7.39
C ALA A 101 -5.81 14.02 -7.87
N GLY A 102 -4.77 13.41 -7.29
CA GLY A 102 -3.40 13.60 -7.74
C GLY A 102 -3.13 13.01 -9.13
N ILE A 103 -3.69 11.84 -9.45
CA ILE A 103 -3.63 11.26 -10.80
C ILE A 103 -4.31 12.18 -11.82
N ALA A 104 -5.49 12.71 -11.49
CA ALA A 104 -6.17 13.68 -12.33
C ALA A 104 -5.31 14.94 -12.53
N ALA A 105 -4.67 15.44 -11.46
CA ALA A 105 -3.75 16.58 -11.55
C ALA A 105 -2.56 16.29 -12.49
N ILE A 106 -1.99 15.08 -12.46
CA ILE A 106 -0.94 14.67 -13.40
C ILE A 106 -1.45 14.70 -14.85
N ALA A 107 -2.67 14.24 -15.09
CA ALA A 107 -3.26 14.22 -16.43
C ALA A 107 -3.49 15.63 -17.01
N TYR A 108 -3.90 16.61 -16.19
CA TYR A 108 -4.23 17.96 -16.65
C TYR A 108 -3.09 18.98 -16.55
N LEU A 109 -2.22 18.87 -15.53
CA LEU A 109 -1.17 19.86 -15.21
C LEU A 109 0.23 19.36 -15.54
N GLY A 110 0.35 18.11 -16.00
CA GLY A 110 1.62 17.48 -16.31
C GLY A 110 2.32 16.87 -15.08
N TRP A 111 3.36 16.10 -15.36
CA TRP A 111 4.04 15.24 -14.38
C TRP A 111 4.61 15.99 -13.16
N ALA A 112 5.29 17.12 -13.39
CA ALA A 112 5.97 17.84 -12.32
C ALA A 112 4.98 18.45 -11.31
N ILE A 113 3.96 19.16 -11.81
CA ILE A 113 2.98 19.86 -10.97
C ILE A 113 1.99 18.85 -10.37
N GLY A 114 1.50 17.90 -11.17
CA GLY A 114 0.60 16.86 -10.70
C GLY A 114 1.24 15.94 -9.66
N GLY A 115 2.51 15.58 -9.84
CA GLY A 115 3.27 14.78 -8.87
C GLY A 115 3.46 15.51 -7.54
N ALA A 116 3.74 16.82 -7.56
CA ALA A 116 3.82 17.63 -6.34
C ALA A 116 2.47 17.71 -5.62
N ILE A 117 1.37 17.89 -6.35
CA ILE A 117 0.02 17.89 -5.78
C ILE A 117 -0.33 16.53 -5.18
N LEU A 118 -0.06 15.44 -5.89
CA LEU A 118 -0.28 14.08 -5.39
C LEU A 118 0.49 13.83 -4.08
N ALA A 119 1.78 14.17 -4.06
CA ALA A 119 2.61 14.05 -2.87
C ALA A 119 2.05 14.86 -1.69
N LEU A 120 1.67 16.12 -1.94
CA LEU A 120 1.07 16.97 -0.91
C LEU A 120 -0.24 16.40 -0.35
N LEU A 121 -1.13 15.91 -1.23
CA LEU A 121 -2.41 15.32 -0.83
C LEU A 121 -2.22 14.06 0.02
N VAL A 122 -1.31 13.17 -0.38
CA VAL A 122 -0.99 11.96 0.39
C VAL A 122 -0.42 12.33 1.77
N LEU A 123 0.51 13.30 1.83
CA LEU A 123 1.07 13.78 3.09
C LEU A 123 0.02 14.41 4.01
N LEU A 124 -0.94 15.14 3.43
CA LEU A 124 -2.04 15.73 4.18
C LEU A 124 -2.94 14.66 4.79
N VAL A 125 -3.24 13.59 4.04
CA VAL A 125 -4.05 12.47 4.54
C VAL A 125 -3.32 11.69 5.64
N LEU A 126 -2.00 11.57 5.57
CA LEU A 126 -1.17 10.97 6.63
C LEU A 126 -1.13 11.81 7.92
N GLY A 127 -1.63 13.05 7.89
CA GLY A 127 -1.68 13.92 9.07
C GLY A 127 -0.30 14.39 9.54
N GLU A 128 0.74 14.19 8.73
CA GLU A 128 2.09 14.58 9.10
C GLU A 128 2.24 16.10 9.12
N ARG A 129 2.48 16.66 10.31
CA ARG A 129 2.72 18.10 10.48
C ARG A 129 4.09 18.58 9.99
N ARG A 130 5.03 17.67 9.71
CA ARG A 130 6.38 17.98 9.18
C ARG A 130 6.42 17.95 7.65
N LEU A 131 5.46 18.62 7.02
CA LEU A 131 5.28 18.73 5.56
C LEU A 131 6.57 19.13 4.81
N LEU A 132 7.41 19.97 5.40
CA LEU A 132 8.67 20.43 4.79
C LEU A 132 9.74 19.33 4.72
N MET A 133 9.82 18.45 5.73
CA MET A 133 10.87 17.43 5.78
C MET A 133 10.53 16.22 4.91
N LEU A 134 9.23 15.89 4.80
CA LEU A 134 8.76 14.81 3.92
C LEU A 134 8.59 15.22 2.45
N SER A 135 8.38 16.50 2.13
CA SER A 135 8.38 16.96 0.73
C SER A 135 9.79 17.12 0.17
N LEU A 136 10.79 17.39 1.02
CA LEU A 136 12.18 17.51 0.61
C LEU A 136 12.69 16.21 -0.04
N LEU A 137 12.27 15.05 0.48
CA LEU A 137 12.74 13.75 0.03
C LEU A 137 12.27 13.38 -1.41
N PRO A 138 10.97 13.45 -1.76
CA PRO A 138 10.52 13.22 -3.14
C PRO A 138 11.02 14.32 -4.09
N VAL A 139 11.15 15.57 -3.63
CA VAL A 139 11.76 16.64 -4.45
C VAL A 139 13.24 16.35 -4.72
N LEU A 140 13.99 15.93 -3.70
CA LEU A 140 15.39 15.54 -3.84
C LEU A 140 15.54 14.37 -4.81
N VAL A 141 14.71 13.33 -4.67
CA VAL A 141 14.70 12.18 -5.58
C VAL A 141 14.35 12.61 -7.01
N ALA A 142 13.34 13.46 -7.20
CA ALA A 142 12.95 13.96 -8.52
C ALA A 142 14.07 14.79 -9.17
N VAL A 143 14.74 15.65 -8.41
CA VAL A 143 15.90 16.43 -8.89
C VAL A 143 17.06 15.50 -9.26
N LEU A 144 17.33 14.48 -8.43
CA LEU A 144 18.37 13.50 -8.71
C LEU A 144 18.10 12.73 -10.01
N LEU A 145 16.87 12.25 -10.19
CA LEU A 145 16.44 11.55 -11.41
C LEU A 145 16.52 12.46 -12.64
N PHE A 146 16.11 13.73 -12.52
CA PHE A 146 16.23 14.70 -13.60
C PHE A 146 17.70 14.95 -13.99
N LEU A 147 18.59 15.06 -13.01
CA LEU A 147 20.02 15.21 -13.25
C LEU A 147 20.59 13.97 -13.95
N ILE A 148 20.26 12.77 -13.49
CA ILE A 148 20.68 11.50 -14.11
C ILE A 148 20.24 11.45 -15.57
N GLN A 149 18.95 11.70 -15.84
CA GLN A 149 18.40 11.71 -17.20
C GLN A 149 19.12 12.72 -18.09
N LYS A 150 19.43 13.92 -17.57
CA LYS A 150 20.13 14.97 -18.31
C LYS A 150 21.61 14.63 -18.55
N THR A 151 22.25 13.91 -17.64
CA THR A 151 23.66 13.51 -17.77
C THR A 151 23.87 12.28 -18.65
N GLY A 152 22.81 11.55 -19.01
CA GLY A 152 22.88 10.44 -19.97
C GLY A 152 23.72 9.25 -19.50
N ILE A 153 23.79 9.02 -18.18
CA ILE A 153 24.38 7.82 -17.58
C ILE A 153 23.29 6.75 -17.42
#